data_AF-A0A924I377-F1
#
_entry.id   AF-A0A924I377-F1
#
_cell.length_a   1.000
_cell.length_b   1.000
_cell.length_c   1.000
_cell.angle_alpha   90.00
_cell.angle_beta   90.00
_cell.angle_gamma   90.00
#
_symmetry.space_group_name_H-M   'P 1'
#
loop_
_entity.id
_entity.type
_entity.pdbx_description
1 polymer ?
#
loop_
_entity_poly.entity_id
_entity_poly.type
_entity_poly.pdbx_seq_one_letter_code
_entity_poly.pdbx_strand_id
1 'polypeptide(L)'
;MTDGTPKRAHSMAEFRALMGRMMAPVADAASFAPFAPRPSDIVISPYGKCGTTWLQQTFHTLRTGGDMDFDDISRVVPWIETAPVLQIDLNAEQRAEPRGFKSHLSYAGVPKGARYVVSLRDPQDAFVSMFRFMEGWWIEPGTVPMADFFEGWLHGGPEGGGYFAHLLSWWDQRNNPDVLLLSYGAMIDAPAQHIRKLAGFCGIAIDDALLALTLERSSISYMLAHKDRFDDAMQRSLSETKCNLPPGSDSAKVRRGGVGLDRKELTADLAARIDAAWAAQVAPHTGLADFAAFEAALKAA
;
A
#
# COMPACT_ATOMS: atom_id res chain seq x y z
N MET A 1 -0.36 -3.19 -37.09
CA MET A 1 -1.11 -2.01 -36.64
C MET A 1 -1.96 -2.46 -35.46
N THR A 2 -1.60 -2.09 -34.24
CA THR A 2 -2.48 -2.29 -33.09
C THR A 2 -3.69 -1.39 -33.31
N ASP A 3 -4.90 -1.94 -33.39
CA ASP A 3 -6.08 -1.09 -33.33
C ASP A 3 -5.99 -0.28 -32.02
N GLY A 4 -6.34 1.00 -32.04
CA GLY A 4 -6.16 1.89 -30.89
C GLY A 4 -7.11 1.59 -29.72
N THR A 5 -7.75 0.41 -29.67
CA THR A 5 -8.75 0.10 -28.66
C THR A 5 -8.10 0.02 -27.28
N PRO A 6 -8.65 0.71 -26.27
CA PRO A 6 -8.19 0.57 -24.90
C PRO A 6 -8.24 -0.90 -24.46
N LYS A 7 -7.14 -1.41 -23.89
CA LYS A 7 -7.07 -2.82 -23.45
C LYS A 7 -6.19 -3.03 -22.23
N ARG A 8 -6.59 -3.99 -21.39
CA ARG A 8 -5.76 -4.53 -20.32
C ARG A 8 -4.80 -5.60 -20.88
N ALA A 9 -3.76 -5.92 -20.12
CA ALA A 9 -2.81 -6.96 -20.49
C ALA A 9 -3.44 -8.35 -20.40
N HIS A 10 -3.15 -9.18 -21.40
CA HIS A 10 -3.52 -10.59 -21.47
C HIS A 10 -2.33 -11.53 -21.19
N SER A 11 -1.15 -10.96 -20.91
CA SER A 11 0.07 -11.71 -20.59
C SER A 11 1.01 -10.90 -19.68
N MET A 12 1.94 -11.57 -19.01
CA MET A 12 2.98 -10.89 -18.21
C MET A 12 3.92 -10.01 -19.06
N ALA A 13 4.08 -10.31 -20.36
CA ALA A 13 4.84 -9.46 -21.27
C ALA A 13 4.11 -8.14 -21.54
N GLU A 14 2.82 -8.20 -21.86
CA GLU A 14 1.99 -7.00 -22.05
C GLU A 14 1.86 -6.19 -20.76
N PHE A 15 1.72 -6.86 -19.61
CA PHE A 15 1.67 -6.18 -18.30
C PHE A 15 2.94 -5.39 -18.02
N ARG A 16 4.13 -5.99 -18.24
CA ARG A 16 5.41 -5.29 -18.10
C ARG A 16 5.52 -4.10 -19.06
N ALA A 17 5.04 -4.22 -20.29
CA ALA A 17 5.03 -3.12 -21.25
C ALA A 17 4.09 -1.97 -20.82
N LEU A 18 2.93 -2.27 -20.22
CA LEU A 18 2.04 -1.26 -19.63
C LEU A 18 2.71 -0.55 -18.45
N MET A 19 3.32 -1.29 -17.52
CA MET A 19 4.03 -0.71 -16.38
C MET A 19 5.21 0.17 -16.82
N GLY A 20 5.98 -0.26 -17.83
CA GLY A 20 7.05 0.54 -18.40
C GLY A 20 6.56 1.86 -19.00
N ARG A 21 5.42 1.85 -19.70
CA ARG A 21 4.76 3.08 -20.18
C ARG A 21 4.32 3.97 -19.02
N MET A 22 3.75 3.39 -17.96
CA MET A 22 3.32 4.14 -16.80
C MET A 22 4.48 4.86 -16.10
N MET A 23 5.66 4.22 -16.01
CA MET A 23 6.84 4.77 -15.35
C MET A 23 7.66 5.72 -16.24
N ALA A 24 7.42 5.75 -17.56
CA ALA A 24 8.13 6.66 -18.45
C ALA A 24 7.90 8.14 -18.07
N PRO A 25 8.87 9.04 -18.25
CA PRO A 25 8.67 10.47 -17.96
C PRO A 25 7.46 11.05 -18.71
N VAL A 26 6.73 11.95 -18.06
CA VAL A 26 5.65 12.72 -18.71
C VAL A 26 6.25 14.06 -19.13
N ALA A 27 6.07 14.46 -20.39
CA ALA A 27 6.66 15.68 -20.93
C ALA A 27 6.23 16.95 -20.16
N ASP A 28 5.02 16.94 -19.58
CA ASP A 28 4.41 18.05 -18.84
C ASP A 28 4.39 17.83 -17.31
N ALA A 29 5.25 16.95 -16.76
CA ALA A 29 5.37 16.84 -15.31
C ALA A 29 5.85 18.19 -14.73
N ALA A 30 5.13 18.74 -13.76
CA ALA A 30 5.59 19.95 -13.08
C ALA A 30 6.98 19.73 -12.47
N SER A 31 7.85 20.73 -12.63
CA SER A 31 9.16 20.75 -12.00
C SER A 31 9.00 21.21 -10.55
N PHE A 32 8.49 20.34 -9.69
CA PHE A 32 8.52 20.55 -8.25
C PHE A 32 9.92 20.28 -7.70
N ALA A 33 10.27 20.97 -6.61
CA ALA A 33 11.46 20.62 -5.85
C ALA A 33 11.35 19.17 -5.33
N PRO A 34 12.47 18.42 -5.21
CA PRO A 34 12.47 17.12 -4.57
C PRO A 34 11.83 17.19 -3.19
N PHE A 35 11.16 16.11 -2.77
CA PHE A 35 10.56 16.03 -1.45
C PHE A 35 11.62 16.26 -0.36
N ALA A 36 11.37 17.22 0.53
CA ALA A 36 12.19 17.53 1.68
C ALA A 36 11.44 17.11 2.96
N PRO A 37 11.72 15.90 3.51
CA PRO A 37 11.03 15.41 4.69
C PRO A 37 11.37 16.24 5.93
N ARG A 38 10.37 16.42 6.80
CA ARG A 38 10.51 17.03 8.13
C ARG A 38 10.46 15.93 9.21
N PRO A 39 11.13 16.09 10.36
CA PRO A 39 11.08 15.10 11.45
C PRO A 39 9.66 14.79 11.97
N SER A 40 8.72 15.71 11.80
CA SER A 40 7.31 15.52 12.17
C SER A 40 6.48 14.83 11.10
N ASP A 41 6.96 14.72 9.85
CA ASP A 41 6.20 14.12 8.75
C ASP A 41 5.99 12.63 9.00
N ILE A 42 4.81 12.14 8.63
CA ILE A 42 4.44 10.72 8.71
C ILE A 42 4.39 10.13 7.31
N VAL A 43 5.21 9.11 7.05
CA VAL A 43 5.21 8.35 5.80
C VAL A 43 4.62 6.96 6.04
N ILE A 44 3.46 6.70 5.46
CA ILE A 44 2.77 5.40 5.52
C ILE A 44 3.31 4.53 4.39
N SER A 45 4.21 3.60 4.72
CA SER A 45 4.95 2.77 3.75
C SER A 45 4.75 1.25 3.81
N PRO A 46 3.52 0.70 3.97
CA PRO A 46 3.29 -0.74 3.77
C PRO A 46 3.60 -1.15 2.33
N TYR A 47 3.97 -2.42 2.12
CA TYR A 47 3.95 -2.99 0.77
C TYR A 47 2.52 -2.90 0.20
N GLY A 48 2.40 -2.78 -1.12
CA GLY A 48 1.09 -2.71 -1.76
C GLY A 48 0.17 -3.84 -1.28
N LYS A 49 -1.08 -3.50 -0.95
CA LYS A 49 -2.11 -4.43 -0.43
C LYS A 49 -1.89 -4.95 1.00
N CYS A 50 -1.05 -4.29 1.79
CA CYS A 50 -0.85 -4.61 3.20
C CYS A 50 -1.57 -3.65 4.18
N GLY A 51 -2.65 -2.97 3.75
CA GLY A 51 -3.46 -2.11 4.64
C GLY A 51 -3.22 -0.59 4.51
N THR A 52 -2.53 -0.15 3.46
CA THR A 52 -2.18 1.26 3.23
C THR A 52 -3.39 2.21 3.27
N THR A 53 -4.48 1.89 2.58
CA THR A 53 -5.68 2.75 2.57
C THR A 53 -6.31 2.90 3.96
N TRP A 54 -6.34 1.81 4.73
CA TRP A 54 -6.86 1.84 6.10
C TRP A 54 -5.99 2.77 6.96
N LEU A 55 -4.66 2.63 6.88
CA LEU A 55 -3.73 3.50 7.61
C LEU A 55 -3.86 4.97 7.18
N GLN A 56 -3.95 5.25 5.88
CA GLN A 56 -4.16 6.61 5.37
C GLN A 56 -5.44 7.22 5.94
N GLN A 57 -6.56 6.49 5.90
CA GLN A 57 -7.84 6.99 6.38
C GLN A 57 -7.86 7.19 7.90
N THR A 58 -7.32 6.23 8.64
CA THR A 58 -7.17 6.31 10.10
C THR A 58 -6.32 7.52 10.48
N PHE A 59 -5.13 7.65 9.89
CA PHE A 59 -4.22 8.77 10.14
C PHE A 59 -4.85 10.12 9.75
N HIS A 60 -5.48 10.19 8.58
CA HIS A 60 -6.13 11.42 8.11
C HIS A 60 -7.26 11.84 9.05
N THR A 61 -8.09 10.90 9.49
CA THR A 61 -9.16 11.16 10.46
C THR A 61 -8.59 11.70 11.78
N LEU A 62 -7.54 11.06 12.30
CA LEU A 62 -6.90 11.46 13.56
C LEU A 62 -6.40 12.91 13.52
N ARG A 63 -5.66 13.30 12.48
CA ARG A 63 -5.06 14.64 12.43
C ARG A 63 -6.04 15.76 12.08
N THR A 64 -7.17 15.44 11.46
CA THR A 64 -8.15 16.44 10.98
C THR A 64 -9.42 16.53 11.80
N GLY A 65 -9.67 15.57 12.70
CA GLY A 65 -10.99 15.40 13.31
C GLY A 65 -12.03 14.87 12.33
N GLY A 66 -11.60 14.18 11.27
CA GLY A 66 -12.48 13.61 10.27
C GLY A 66 -12.89 14.59 9.17
N ASP A 67 -11.92 15.19 8.50
CA ASP A 67 -12.16 15.83 7.21
C ASP A 67 -12.38 14.77 6.10
N MET A 68 -13.32 15.03 5.20
CA MET A 68 -13.60 14.23 3.99
C MET A 68 -13.74 15.13 2.75
N ASP A 69 -13.34 16.40 2.84
CA ASP A 69 -13.36 17.39 1.78
C ASP A 69 -12.19 17.17 0.80
N PHE A 70 -12.20 16.02 0.15
CA PHE A 70 -11.29 15.62 -0.91
C PHE A 70 -11.99 14.63 -1.84
N ASP A 71 -11.61 14.64 -3.11
CA ASP A 71 -12.08 13.71 -4.15
C ASP A 71 -11.17 12.49 -4.31
N ASP A 72 -9.91 12.57 -3.88
CA ASP A 72 -8.94 11.47 -3.89
C ASP A 72 -8.03 11.57 -2.65
N ILE A 73 -7.86 10.45 -1.93
CA ILE A 73 -7.00 10.37 -0.75
C ILE A 73 -5.56 10.82 -1.02
N SER A 74 -5.08 10.71 -2.26
CA SER A 74 -3.75 11.17 -2.67
C SER A 74 -3.60 12.70 -2.62
N ARG A 75 -4.68 13.48 -2.53
CA ARG A 75 -4.58 14.93 -2.30
C ARG A 75 -4.23 15.27 -0.87
N VAL A 76 -4.72 14.48 0.07
CA VAL A 76 -4.56 14.74 1.51
C VAL A 76 -3.41 13.92 2.10
N VAL A 77 -3.14 12.72 1.59
CA VAL A 77 -1.98 11.90 1.97
C VAL A 77 -1.24 11.49 0.68
N PRO A 78 -0.42 12.40 0.10
CA PRO A 78 0.16 12.20 -1.21
C PRO A 78 1.09 11.01 -1.32
N TRP A 79 0.99 10.30 -2.44
CA TRP A 79 1.89 9.20 -2.78
C TRP A 79 3.19 9.75 -3.37
N ILE A 80 4.29 9.66 -2.61
CA ILE A 80 5.59 10.26 -2.95
C ILE A 80 6.02 9.90 -4.39
N GLU A 81 5.90 8.63 -4.76
CA GLU A 81 6.35 8.09 -6.04
C GLU A 81 5.56 8.60 -7.25
N THR A 82 4.33 9.11 -7.04
CA THR A 82 3.44 9.53 -8.14
C THR A 82 3.01 10.99 -8.04
N ALA A 83 3.24 11.66 -6.90
CA ALA A 83 2.83 13.04 -6.69
C ALA A 83 3.32 14.00 -7.79
N PRO A 84 4.57 13.95 -8.29
CA PRO A 84 5.00 14.84 -9.37
C PRO A 84 4.20 14.68 -10.66
N VAL A 85 3.90 13.44 -11.08
CA VAL A 85 3.11 13.18 -12.29
C VAL A 85 1.63 13.50 -12.10
N LEU A 86 1.16 13.52 -10.85
CA LEU A 86 -0.19 13.93 -10.46
C LEU A 86 -0.30 15.43 -10.16
N GLN A 87 0.75 16.21 -10.44
CA GLN A 87 0.78 17.67 -10.23
C GLN A 87 0.58 18.06 -8.75
N ILE A 88 1.11 17.24 -7.83
CA ILE A 88 1.06 17.48 -6.38
C ILE A 88 2.45 17.86 -5.89
N ASP A 89 2.58 19.07 -5.31
CA ASP A 89 3.79 19.50 -4.63
C ASP A 89 3.90 18.85 -3.25
N LEU A 90 4.88 17.95 -3.09
CA LEU A 90 5.14 17.25 -1.83
C LEU A 90 5.66 18.18 -0.71
N ASN A 91 6.15 19.37 -1.06
CA ASN A 91 6.68 20.33 -0.10
C ASN A 91 5.65 21.36 0.36
N ALA A 92 4.47 21.40 -0.25
CA ALA A 92 3.38 22.26 0.17
C ALA A 92 2.92 21.97 1.60
N GLU A 93 2.38 22.99 2.26
CA GLU A 93 1.70 22.79 3.55
C GLU A 93 0.42 21.98 3.36
N GLN A 94 0.14 21.09 4.31
CA GLN A 94 -1.09 20.31 4.32
C GLN A 94 -2.11 20.96 5.26
N ARG A 95 -3.39 20.63 5.07
CA ARG A 95 -4.50 21.18 5.87
C ARG A 95 -4.38 20.93 7.37
N ALA A 96 -3.66 19.89 7.77
CA ALA A 96 -3.47 19.53 9.17
C ALA A 96 -2.07 18.96 9.41
N GLU A 97 -1.59 19.15 10.64
CA GLU A 97 -0.35 18.57 11.14
C GLU A 97 -0.62 17.30 11.96
N PRO A 98 0.32 16.33 11.98
CA PRO A 98 1.50 16.28 11.14
C PRO A 98 1.16 16.08 9.65
N ARG A 99 2.01 16.60 8.75
CA ARG A 99 1.93 16.26 7.32
C ARG A 99 2.05 14.75 7.13
N GLY A 100 1.36 14.25 6.11
CA GLY A 100 1.21 12.82 5.86
C GLY A 100 1.46 12.48 4.42
N PHE A 101 2.14 11.36 4.20
CA PHE A 101 2.52 10.87 2.89
C PHE A 101 2.32 9.36 2.82
N LYS A 102 2.16 8.86 1.61
CA LYS A 102 2.10 7.44 1.28
C LYS A 102 3.37 7.07 0.52
N SER A 103 3.89 5.88 0.78
CA SER A 103 4.88 5.22 -0.07
C SER A 103 4.64 3.71 -0.12
N HIS A 104 5.29 3.02 -1.05
CA HIS A 104 5.42 1.56 -1.08
C HIS A 104 6.90 1.14 -1.14
N LEU A 105 7.83 2.08 -0.93
CA LEU A 105 9.26 1.83 -1.00
C LEU A 105 9.76 1.03 0.22
N SER A 106 10.81 0.26 -0.01
CA SER A 106 11.60 -0.34 1.07
C SER A 106 12.25 0.74 1.92
N TYR A 107 12.75 0.36 3.11
CA TYR A 107 13.50 1.31 3.92
C TYR A 107 14.71 1.88 3.14
N ALA A 108 15.36 1.12 2.28
CA ALA A 108 16.50 1.65 1.52
C ALA A 108 16.09 2.77 0.53
N GLY A 109 14.91 2.67 -0.08
CA GLY A 109 14.45 3.60 -1.11
C GLY A 109 13.65 4.80 -0.59
N VAL A 110 13.01 4.69 0.56
CA VAL A 110 12.15 5.76 1.09
C VAL A 110 12.96 7.02 1.49
N PRO A 111 12.48 8.24 1.19
CA PRO A 111 13.13 9.49 1.63
C PRO A 111 13.35 9.52 3.15
N LYS A 112 14.51 10.05 3.57
CA LYS A 112 14.96 10.05 4.98
C LYS A 112 14.63 11.35 5.71
N GLY A 113 14.51 11.28 7.03
CA GLY A 113 14.23 12.43 7.90
C GLY A 113 12.77 12.58 8.31
N ALA A 114 11.91 11.61 8.02
CA ALA A 114 10.53 11.49 8.50
C ALA A 114 10.37 10.30 9.46
N ARG A 115 9.13 10.09 9.92
CA ARG A 115 8.72 8.93 10.72
C ARG A 115 7.85 8.02 9.87
N TYR A 116 7.97 6.71 10.04
CA TYR A 116 7.41 5.72 9.12
C TYR A 116 6.43 4.80 9.81
N VAL A 117 5.28 4.58 9.18
CA VAL A 117 4.26 3.62 9.64
C VAL A 117 4.13 2.53 8.60
N VAL A 118 4.37 1.28 9.01
CA VAL A 118 4.42 0.14 8.10
C VAL A 118 3.62 -1.01 8.68
N SER A 119 2.55 -1.38 7.99
CA SER A 119 1.82 -2.62 8.27
C SER A 119 2.37 -3.77 7.43
N LEU A 120 2.66 -4.88 8.09
CA LEU A 120 3.12 -6.14 7.50
C LEU A 120 1.95 -7.13 7.48
N ARG A 121 1.85 -7.94 6.42
CA ARG A 121 0.73 -8.85 6.21
C ARG A 121 1.23 -10.26 5.93
N ASP A 122 0.38 -11.25 6.12
CA ASP A 122 0.69 -12.61 5.68
C ASP A 122 1.00 -12.62 4.17
N PRO A 123 2.13 -13.21 3.73
CA PRO A 123 2.56 -13.15 2.34
C PRO A 123 1.57 -13.81 1.37
N GLN A 124 0.85 -14.85 1.80
CA GLN A 124 -0.16 -15.52 0.97
C GLN A 124 -1.37 -14.60 0.76
N ASP A 125 -1.86 -13.96 1.83
CA ASP A 125 -2.96 -13.00 1.73
C ASP A 125 -2.54 -11.73 0.93
N ALA A 126 -1.32 -11.23 1.14
CA ALA A 126 -0.79 -10.07 0.42
C ALA A 126 -0.65 -10.36 -1.08
N PHE A 127 -0.13 -11.53 -1.44
CA PHE A 127 0.03 -11.96 -2.83
C PHE A 127 -1.31 -12.05 -3.57
N VAL A 128 -2.30 -12.77 -3.03
CA VAL A 128 -3.62 -12.89 -3.67
C VAL A 128 -4.26 -11.50 -3.83
N SER A 129 -4.20 -10.68 -2.79
CA SER A 129 -4.76 -9.33 -2.82
C SER A 129 -4.10 -8.45 -3.90
N MET A 130 -2.78 -8.62 -4.11
CA MET A 130 -2.02 -7.95 -5.17
C MET A 130 -2.42 -8.45 -6.56
N PHE A 131 -2.46 -9.76 -6.76
CA PHE A 131 -2.87 -10.35 -8.04
C PHE A 131 -4.26 -9.87 -8.46
N ARG A 132 -5.24 -9.98 -7.56
CA ARG A 132 -6.61 -9.52 -7.83
C ARG A 132 -6.71 -8.02 -8.03
N PHE A 133 -5.80 -7.23 -7.46
CA PHE A 133 -5.78 -5.78 -7.67
C PHE A 133 -5.24 -5.45 -9.07
N MET A 134 -4.23 -6.19 -9.52
CA MET A 134 -3.72 -6.08 -10.89
C MET A 134 -4.76 -6.53 -11.92
N GLU A 135 -5.53 -7.60 -11.69
CA GLU A 135 -6.67 -7.98 -12.55
C GLU A 135 -7.80 -6.93 -12.56
N GLY A 136 -7.98 -6.22 -11.45
CA GLY A 136 -8.97 -5.15 -11.38
C GLY A 136 -8.62 -3.98 -12.30
N TRP A 137 -7.32 -3.75 -12.54
CA TRP A 137 -6.79 -2.52 -13.12
C TRP A 137 -6.02 -2.74 -14.44
N TRP A 138 -4.94 -3.51 -14.40
CA TRP A 138 -3.92 -3.60 -15.44
C TRP A 138 -4.01 -4.85 -16.31
N ILE A 139 -4.50 -5.94 -15.72
CA ILE A 139 -4.53 -7.28 -16.31
C ILE A 139 -6.00 -7.62 -16.58
N GLU A 140 -6.29 -8.26 -17.71
CA GLU A 140 -7.63 -8.76 -17.99
C GLU A 140 -7.90 -10.00 -17.13
N PRO A 141 -8.98 -10.03 -16.32
CA PRO A 141 -9.26 -11.14 -15.43
C PRO A 141 -9.27 -12.50 -16.13
N GLY A 142 -8.58 -13.49 -15.55
CA GLY A 142 -8.54 -14.86 -16.08
C GLY A 142 -7.61 -15.09 -17.28
N THR A 143 -6.88 -14.07 -17.74
CA THR A 143 -5.96 -14.21 -18.89
C THR A 143 -4.53 -14.53 -18.49
N VAL A 144 -4.11 -14.11 -17.29
CA VAL A 144 -2.79 -14.39 -16.72
C VAL A 144 -2.94 -15.41 -15.58
N PRO A 145 -2.29 -16.59 -15.66
CA PRO A 145 -2.24 -17.51 -14.54
C PRO A 145 -1.59 -16.88 -13.31
N MET A 146 -2.16 -17.12 -12.12
CA MET A 146 -1.62 -16.62 -10.85
C MET A 146 -0.16 -17.07 -10.61
N ALA A 147 0.20 -18.27 -11.07
CA ALA A 147 1.56 -18.81 -11.02
C ALA A 147 2.58 -17.99 -11.85
N ASP A 148 2.16 -17.39 -12.96
CA ASP A 148 3.04 -16.56 -13.80
C ASP A 148 3.23 -15.17 -13.17
N PHE A 149 2.19 -14.65 -12.51
CA PHE A 149 2.27 -13.41 -11.76
C PHE A 149 3.18 -13.55 -10.53
N PHE A 150 3.18 -14.71 -9.88
CA PHE A 150 4.02 -15.00 -8.72
C PHE A 150 5.50 -14.76 -8.96
N GLU A 151 6.05 -15.18 -10.10
CA GLU A 151 7.46 -14.96 -10.42
C GLU A 151 7.83 -13.47 -10.44
N GLY A 152 6.96 -12.63 -11.02
CA GLY A 152 7.14 -11.17 -11.00
C GLY A 152 6.99 -10.57 -9.60
N TRP A 153 6.05 -11.08 -8.80
CA TRP A 153 5.83 -10.61 -7.43
C TRP A 153 6.98 -11.00 -6.48
N LEU A 154 7.53 -12.19 -6.64
CA LEU A 154 8.62 -12.74 -5.83
C LEU A 154 9.91 -11.95 -6.04
N HIS A 155 10.27 -11.67 -7.29
CA HIS A 155 11.52 -10.99 -7.64
C HIS A 155 11.39 -9.45 -7.69
N GLY A 156 10.16 -8.94 -7.74
CA GLY A 156 9.85 -7.51 -7.76
C GLY A 156 9.72 -6.90 -9.16
N GLY A 157 9.39 -5.60 -9.18
CA GLY A 157 9.38 -4.76 -10.37
C GLY A 157 10.79 -4.27 -10.78
N PRO A 158 10.89 -3.26 -11.66
CA PRO A 158 12.16 -2.72 -12.15
C PRO A 158 13.14 -2.25 -11.05
N GLU A 159 12.63 -1.90 -9.87
CA GLU A 159 13.42 -1.46 -8.71
C GLU A 159 13.93 -2.61 -7.82
N GLY A 160 13.49 -3.86 -8.09
CA GLY A 160 13.96 -5.10 -7.47
C GLY A 160 13.43 -5.39 -6.06
N GLY A 161 13.61 -6.65 -5.62
CA GLY A 161 13.49 -7.10 -4.22
C GLY A 161 12.16 -7.73 -3.80
N GLY A 162 11.07 -7.43 -4.51
CA GLY A 162 9.76 -8.06 -4.27
C GLY A 162 9.22 -7.88 -2.84
N TYR A 163 8.27 -8.72 -2.46
CA TYR A 163 7.60 -8.65 -1.16
C TYR A 163 8.55 -8.87 0.03
N PHE A 164 9.37 -9.91 -0.04
CA PHE A 164 10.19 -10.33 1.10
C PHE A 164 11.34 -9.36 1.37
N ALA A 165 11.97 -8.77 0.35
CA ALA A 165 12.98 -7.73 0.60
C ALA A 165 12.36 -6.48 1.21
N HIS A 166 11.15 -6.09 0.79
CA HIS A 166 10.43 -4.99 1.44
C HIS A 166 10.18 -5.32 2.92
N LEU A 167 9.60 -6.49 3.22
CA LEU A 167 9.33 -6.94 4.60
C LEU A 167 10.59 -6.92 5.47
N LEU A 168 11.70 -7.50 4.98
CA LEU A 168 12.96 -7.57 5.72
C LEU A 168 13.58 -6.19 5.93
N SER A 169 13.54 -5.31 4.93
CA SER A 169 14.10 -3.96 5.05
C SER A 169 13.46 -3.16 6.19
N TRP A 170 12.17 -3.36 6.43
CA TRP A 170 11.44 -2.71 7.50
C TRP A 170 11.57 -3.45 8.82
N TRP A 171 11.62 -4.79 8.81
CA TRP A 171 11.89 -5.60 10.00
C TRP A 171 13.23 -5.23 10.66
N ASP A 172 14.25 -4.91 9.85
CA ASP A 172 15.55 -4.47 10.36
C ASP A 172 15.49 -3.13 11.08
N GLN A 173 14.42 -2.36 10.88
CA GLN A 173 14.17 -1.09 11.55
C GLN A 173 13.24 -1.22 12.75
N ARG A 174 12.90 -2.43 13.21
CA ARG A 174 11.97 -2.63 14.34
C ARG A 174 12.37 -1.94 15.66
N ASN A 175 13.65 -1.66 15.84
CA ASN A 175 14.19 -0.95 17.02
C ASN A 175 14.42 0.55 16.77
N ASN A 176 14.07 1.06 15.58
CA ASN A 176 14.20 2.46 15.23
C ASN A 176 13.02 3.25 15.83
N PRO A 177 13.25 4.28 16.66
CA PRO A 177 12.17 5.06 17.28
C PRO A 177 11.30 5.83 16.27
N ASP A 178 11.82 6.07 15.06
CA ASP A 178 11.09 6.72 13.98
C ASP A 178 10.31 5.72 13.10
N VAL A 179 10.22 4.45 13.50
CA VAL A 179 9.50 3.41 12.75
C VAL A 179 8.46 2.72 13.64
N LEU A 180 7.20 2.75 13.19
CA LEU A 180 6.11 1.98 13.76
C LEU A 180 5.79 0.79 12.83
N LEU A 181 6.17 -0.40 13.27
CA LEU A 181 5.75 -1.65 12.61
C LEU A 181 4.44 -2.16 13.23
N LEU A 182 3.50 -2.55 12.36
CA LEU A 182 2.19 -3.08 12.71
C LEU A 182 1.93 -4.39 11.97
N SER A 183 1.11 -5.27 12.54
CA SER A 183 0.51 -6.37 11.77
C SER A 183 -0.85 -5.93 11.22
N TYR A 184 -1.07 -6.14 9.92
CA TYR A 184 -2.39 -5.98 9.32
C TYR A 184 -3.46 -6.83 10.04
N GLY A 185 -3.15 -8.06 10.43
CA GLY A 185 -4.12 -8.91 11.12
C GLY A 185 -4.49 -8.37 12.49
N ALA A 186 -3.48 -7.97 13.27
CA ALA A 186 -3.69 -7.35 14.58
C ALA A 186 -4.51 -6.05 14.52
N MET A 187 -4.31 -5.25 13.46
CA MET A 187 -5.09 -4.02 13.25
C MET A 187 -6.58 -4.31 13.06
N ILE A 188 -6.93 -5.43 12.43
CA ILE A 188 -8.32 -5.83 12.22
C ILE A 188 -8.91 -6.45 13.48
N ASP A 189 -8.13 -7.25 14.22
CA ASP A 189 -8.58 -7.90 15.45
C ASP A 189 -8.80 -6.91 16.61
N ALA A 190 -7.95 -5.88 16.70
CA ALA A 190 -7.97 -4.89 17.79
C ALA A 190 -7.82 -3.45 17.25
N PRO A 191 -8.79 -2.93 16.48
CA PRO A 191 -8.64 -1.64 15.80
C PRO A 191 -8.48 -0.47 16.77
N ALA A 192 -9.22 -0.46 17.89
CA ALA A 192 -9.13 0.62 18.88
C ALA A 192 -7.74 0.73 19.51
N GLN A 193 -7.06 -0.40 19.76
CA GLN A 193 -5.70 -0.42 20.27
C GLN A 193 -4.71 0.14 19.25
N HIS A 194 -4.84 -0.27 17.99
CA HIS A 194 -3.94 0.15 16.92
C HIS A 194 -4.13 1.61 16.51
N ILE A 195 -5.37 2.12 16.57
CA ILE A 195 -5.64 3.55 16.41
C ILE A 195 -4.93 4.37 17.49
N ARG A 196 -5.00 3.95 18.77
CA ARG A 196 -4.27 4.61 19.86
C ARG A 196 -2.75 4.51 19.67
N LYS A 197 -2.23 3.34 19.26
CA LYS A 197 -0.78 3.16 18.97
C LYS A 197 -0.33 4.11 17.85
N LEU A 198 -1.12 4.23 16.78
CA LEU A 198 -0.84 5.15 15.67
C LEU A 198 -0.90 6.62 16.12
N ALA A 199 -1.95 7.03 16.86
CA ALA A 199 -2.08 8.40 17.36
C ALA A 199 -0.89 8.78 18.27
N GLY A 200 -0.55 7.91 19.22
CA GLY A 200 0.59 8.10 20.12
C GLY A 200 1.92 8.17 19.38
N PHE A 201 2.12 7.31 18.37
CA PHE A 201 3.27 7.41 17.49
C PHE A 201 3.26 8.76 16.78
N CYS A 202 2.19 9.15 16.08
CA CYS A 202 2.12 10.43 15.35
C CYS A 202 2.14 11.69 16.23
N GLY A 203 2.12 11.58 17.56
CA GLY A 203 2.06 12.73 18.47
C GLY A 203 0.70 13.43 18.46
N ILE A 204 -0.37 12.70 18.10
CA ILE A 204 -1.73 13.23 18.02
C ILE A 204 -2.47 12.86 19.30
N ALA A 205 -2.98 13.87 20.00
CA ALA A 205 -3.85 13.66 21.16
C ALA A 205 -5.17 13.04 20.70
N ILE A 206 -5.64 12.01 21.41
CA ILE A 206 -6.86 11.29 21.10
C ILE A 206 -7.73 11.18 22.34
N ASP A 207 -8.97 11.65 22.23
CA ASP A 207 -10.03 11.44 23.22
C ASP A 207 -11.00 10.34 22.75
N ASP A 208 -11.98 10.00 23.59
CA ASP A 208 -12.94 8.94 23.27
C ASP A 208 -13.83 9.29 22.06
N ALA A 209 -14.10 10.58 21.83
CA ALA A 209 -14.91 11.04 20.71
C ALA A 209 -14.15 10.86 19.38
N LEU A 210 -12.89 11.30 19.31
CA LEU A 210 -12.04 11.12 18.14
C LEU A 210 -11.74 9.65 17.88
N LEU A 211 -11.57 8.83 18.93
CA LEU A 211 -11.42 7.40 18.77
C LEU A 211 -12.67 6.75 18.16
N ALA A 212 -13.86 7.06 18.69
CA ALA A 212 -15.11 6.52 18.17
C ALA A 212 -15.32 6.91 16.70
N LEU A 213 -15.05 8.18 16.36
CA LEU A 213 -15.11 8.68 14.99
C LEU A 213 -14.11 7.95 14.07
N THR A 214 -12.88 7.72 14.55
CA THR A 214 -11.83 7.05 13.79
C THR A 214 -12.17 5.57 13.57
N LEU A 215 -12.76 4.90 14.56
CA LEU A 215 -13.27 3.53 14.42
C LEU A 215 -14.37 3.44 13.35
N GLU A 216 -15.33 4.36 13.38
CA GLU A 216 -16.39 4.42 12.37
C GLU A 216 -15.81 4.62 10.97
N ARG A 217 -14.96 5.65 10.79
CA ARG A 217 -14.46 6.07 9.48
C ARG A 217 -13.42 5.14 8.85
N SER A 218 -12.72 4.38 9.67
CA SER A 218 -11.79 3.32 9.22
C SER A 218 -12.46 1.95 9.10
N SER A 219 -13.77 1.85 9.41
CA SER A 219 -14.50 0.60 9.22
C SER A 219 -14.64 0.26 7.73
N ILE A 220 -14.68 -1.04 7.42
CA ILE A 220 -14.86 -1.53 6.05
C ILE A 220 -16.17 -0.99 5.45
N SER A 221 -17.25 -0.99 6.22
CA SER A 221 -18.56 -0.49 5.77
C SER A 221 -18.50 0.98 5.38
N TYR A 222 -17.89 1.83 6.21
CA TYR A 222 -17.74 3.24 5.90
C TYR A 222 -16.87 3.46 4.67
N MET A 223 -15.71 2.79 4.61
CA MET A 223 -14.79 2.94 3.48
C MET A 223 -15.37 2.43 2.15
N LEU A 224 -16.22 1.40 2.18
CA LEU A 224 -16.95 0.94 1.00
C LEU A 224 -18.05 1.92 0.56
N ALA A 225 -18.76 2.51 1.51
CA ALA A 225 -19.78 3.53 1.22
C ALA A 225 -19.18 4.81 0.61
N HIS A 226 -17.92 5.11 0.90
CA HIS A 226 -17.17 6.26 0.38
C HIS A 226 -16.01 5.84 -0.53
N LYS A 227 -16.18 4.74 -1.28
CA LYS A 227 -15.10 4.12 -2.06
C LYS A 227 -14.46 5.06 -3.07
N ASP A 228 -15.23 6.01 -3.60
CA ASP A 228 -14.82 7.04 -4.56
C ASP A 228 -13.70 7.92 -4.02
N ARG A 229 -13.58 8.05 -2.69
CA ARG A 229 -12.50 8.82 -2.06
C ARG A 229 -11.17 8.07 -2.01
N PHE A 230 -11.20 6.75 -2.21
CA PHE A 230 -10.06 5.85 -1.95
C PHE A 230 -9.59 5.08 -3.18
N ASP A 231 -10.22 5.24 -4.33
CA ASP A 231 -10.04 4.38 -5.50
C ASP A 231 -8.88 4.78 -6.44
N ASP A 232 -8.05 5.76 -6.04
CA ASP A 232 -6.98 6.34 -6.86
C ASP A 232 -7.50 6.90 -8.21
N ALA A 233 -8.66 7.57 -8.22
CA ALA A 233 -9.24 8.19 -9.42
C ALA A 233 -8.20 8.98 -10.25
N MET A 234 -7.31 9.74 -9.59
CA MET A 234 -6.26 10.51 -10.27
C MET A 234 -5.26 9.60 -11.01
N GLN A 235 -4.75 8.57 -10.33
CA GLN A 235 -3.79 7.63 -10.92
C GLN A 235 -4.45 6.78 -12.02
N ARG A 236 -5.72 6.43 -11.84
CA ARG A 236 -6.52 5.70 -12.83
C ARG A 236 -6.67 6.51 -14.11
N SER A 237 -7.11 7.76 -14.01
CA SER A 237 -7.23 8.65 -15.16
C SER A 237 -5.90 8.81 -15.91
N LEU A 238 -4.79 8.94 -15.16
CA LEU A 238 -3.45 8.96 -15.75
C LEU A 238 -3.13 7.65 -16.49
N SER A 239 -3.44 6.50 -15.90
CA SER A 239 -3.20 5.19 -16.52
C SER A 239 -4.07 4.94 -17.77
N GLU A 240 -5.33 5.39 -17.77
CA GLU A 240 -6.23 5.32 -18.93
C GLU A 240 -5.63 6.10 -20.11
N THR A 241 -5.16 7.32 -19.85
CA THR A 241 -4.56 8.18 -20.87
C THR A 241 -3.19 7.69 -21.34
N LYS A 242 -2.28 7.39 -20.39
CA LYS A 242 -0.86 7.10 -20.67
C LYS A 242 -0.64 5.68 -21.19
N CYS A 243 -1.47 4.75 -20.75
CA CYS A 243 -1.32 3.33 -21.07
C CYS A 243 -2.40 2.80 -22.01
N ASN A 244 -3.36 3.64 -22.41
CA ASN A 244 -4.54 3.25 -23.19
C ASN A 244 -5.31 2.12 -22.51
N LEU A 245 -5.56 2.26 -21.21
CA LEU A 245 -6.38 1.31 -20.45
C LEU A 245 -7.88 1.63 -20.58
N PRO A 246 -8.77 0.63 -20.51
CA PRO A 246 -10.20 0.87 -20.51
C PRO A 246 -10.63 1.71 -19.30
N PRO A 247 -11.59 2.65 -19.49
CA PRO A 247 -12.13 3.41 -18.37
C PRO A 247 -12.96 2.53 -17.44
N GLY A 248 -13.19 3.01 -16.22
CA GLY A 248 -14.14 2.36 -15.31
C GLY A 248 -13.64 1.06 -14.67
N SER A 249 -12.32 0.89 -14.54
CA SER A 249 -11.70 -0.16 -13.72
C SER A 249 -12.36 -0.29 -12.33
N ASP A 250 -12.74 -1.51 -11.94
CA ASP A 250 -13.27 -1.85 -10.61
C ASP A 250 -12.15 -2.32 -9.66
N SER A 251 -10.97 -1.70 -9.77
CA SER A 251 -9.81 -1.96 -8.91
C SER A 251 -10.02 -1.42 -7.49
N ALA A 252 -11.07 -1.88 -6.81
CA ALA A 252 -11.39 -1.47 -5.46
C ALA A 252 -10.23 -1.83 -4.52
N LYS A 253 -9.66 -0.82 -3.86
CA LYS A 253 -8.65 -1.05 -2.82
C LYS A 253 -9.23 -1.72 -1.58
N VAL A 254 -10.52 -1.50 -1.35
CA VAL A 254 -11.32 -2.07 -0.27
C VAL A 254 -12.25 -3.10 -0.90
N ARG A 255 -12.04 -4.38 -0.60
CA ARG A 255 -12.92 -5.48 -1.05
C ARG A 255 -13.57 -6.13 0.16
N ARG A 256 -13.10 -7.31 0.54
CA ARG A 256 -13.49 -8.04 1.74
C ARG A 256 -12.33 -7.88 2.72
N GLY A 257 -12.42 -6.95 3.67
CA GLY A 257 -11.40 -6.90 4.72
C GLY A 257 -11.45 -8.16 5.58
N GLY A 258 -10.31 -8.58 6.13
CA GLY A 258 -10.19 -9.80 6.93
C GLY A 258 -8.85 -10.51 6.74
N VAL A 259 -8.50 -11.36 7.72
CA VAL A 259 -7.28 -12.19 7.71
C VAL A 259 -7.64 -13.58 7.19
N GLY A 260 -6.83 -14.14 6.29
CA GLY A 260 -6.96 -15.52 5.82
C GLY A 260 -8.13 -15.83 4.87
N LEU A 261 -8.84 -14.81 4.39
CA LEU A 261 -9.90 -14.97 3.39
C LEU A 261 -9.32 -15.06 1.98
N ASP A 262 -8.30 -14.25 1.69
CA ASP A 262 -7.71 -14.16 0.35
C ASP A 262 -6.90 -15.44 0.01
N ARG A 263 -6.12 -15.97 0.98
CA ARG A 263 -5.31 -17.19 0.74
C ARG A 263 -6.10 -18.44 0.34
N LYS A 264 -7.43 -18.48 0.55
CA LYS A 264 -8.29 -19.60 0.12
C LYS A 264 -8.36 -19.77 -1.39
N GLU A 265 -7.95 -18.75 -2.16
CA GLU A 265 -7.87 -18.81 -3.62
C GLU A 265 -6.59 -19.47 -4.13
N LEU A 266 -5.60 -19.71 -3.26
CA LEU A 266 -4.34 -20.33 -3.65
C LEU A 266 -4.49 -21.82 -3.91
N THR A 267 -3.79 -22.30 -4.93
CA THR A 267 -3.51 -23.73 -5.06
C THR A 267 -2.50 -24.14 -3.98
N ALA A 268 -2.53 -25.43 -3.59
CA ALA A 268 -1.57 -25.96 -2.63
C ALA A 268 -0.10 -25.78 -3.10
N ASP A 269 0.15 -25.91 -4.41
CA ASP A 269 1.46 -25.65 -5.02
C ASP A 269 1.93 -24.21 -4.79
N LEU A 270 1.06 -23.24 -5.04
CA LEU A 270 1.44 -21.84 -4.95
C LEU A 270 1.63 -21.38 -3.50
N ALA A 271 0.80 -21.89 -2.58
CA ALA A 271 1.01 -21.70 -1.15
C ALA A 271 2.37 -22.27 -0.71
N ALA A 272 2.72 -23.50 -1.13
CA ALA A 272 4.00 -24.11 -0.81
C ALA A 272 5.20 -23.33 -1.40
N ARG A 273 5.06 -22.72 -2.58
CA ARG A 273 6.10 -21.84 -3.17
C ARG A 273 6.31 -20.56 -2.36
N ILE A 274 5.24 -19.96 -1.84
CA ILE A 274 5.32 -18.79 -0.95
C ILE A 274 6.01 -19.18 0.37
N ASP A 275 5.65 -20.32 0.94
CA ASP A 275 6.27 -20.83 2.18
C ASP A 275 7.74 -21.19 1.97
N ALA A 276 8.09 -21.77 0.83
CA ALA A 276 9.49 -22.02 0.45
C ALA A 276 10.28 -20.72 0.30
N ALA A 277 9.69 -19.67 -0.26
CA ALA A 277 10.33 -18.35 -0.34
C ALA A 277 10.55 -17.74 1.05
N TRP A 278 9.60 -17.91 1.99
CA TRP A 278 9.80 -17.53 3.39
C TRP A 278 10.98 -18.28 4.01
N ALA A 279 11.01 -19.59 3.89
CA ALA A 279 12.07 -20.45 4.43
C ALA A 279 13.45 -20.11 3.85
N ALA A 280 13.51 -19.68 2.58
CA ALA A 280 14.75 -19.31 1.92
C ALA A 280 15.24 -17.89 2.24
N GLN A 281 14.33 -16.93 2.42
CA GLN A 281 14.70 -15.50 2.53
C GLN A 281 14.51 -14.94 3.93
N VAL A 282 13.39 -15.26 4.60
CA VAL A 282 12.99 -14.60 5.86
C VAL A 282 13.46 -15.38 7.08
N ALA A 283 13.27 -16.69 7.10
CA ALA A 283 13.65 -17.52 8.24
C ALA A 283 15.15 -17.43 8.59
N PRO A 284 16.10 -17.44 7.62
CA PRO A 284 17.53 -17.32 7.94
C PRO A 284 17.92 -15.94 8.47
N HIS A 285 17.18 -14.89 8.08
CA HIS A 285 17.45 -13.51 8.49
C HIS A 285 16.84 -13.17 9.85
N THR A 286 15.66 -13.71 10.14
CA THR A 286 14.87 -13.35 11.32
C THR A 286 14.91 -14.39 12.43
N GLY A 287 15.25 -15.65 12.11
CA GLY A 287 15.12 -16.80 12.99
C GLY A 287 13.67 -17.29 13.15
N LEU A 288 12.71 -16.73 12.41
CA LEU A 288 11.28 -17.03 12.56
C LEU A 288 10.82 -18.00 11.46
N ALA A 289 10.28 -19.14 11.88
CA ALA A 289 9.98 -20.26 10.98
C ALA A 289 8.89 -19.94 9.94
N ASP A 290 7.91 -19.11 10.29
CA ASP A 290 6.78 -18.73 9.45
C ASP A 290 6.25 -17.33 9.81
N PHE A 291 5.24 -16.86 9.06
CA PHE A 291 4.62 -15.56 9.33
C PHE A 291 3.88 -15.49 10.67
N ALA A 292 3.36 -16.61 11.19
CA ALA A 292 2.66 -16.61 12.48
C ALA A 292 3.65 -16.34 13.63
N ALA A 293 4.82 -16.98 13.61
CA ALA A 293 5.91 -16.71 14.53
C ALA A 293 6.41 -15.26 14.40
N PHE A 294 6.52 -14.75 13.16
CA PHE A 294 6.88 -13.36 12.91
C PHE A 294 5.86 -12.37 13.46
N GLU A 295 4.57 -12.63 13.25
CA GLU A 295 3.50 -11.79 13.76
C GLU A 295 3.48 -11.80 15.29
N ALA A 296 3.69 -12.95 15.92
CA ALA A 296 3.80 -13.05 17.38
C ALA A 296 4.97 -12.22 17.92
N ALA A 297 6.14 -12.27 17.27
CA ALA A 297 7.29 -11.43 17.63
C ALA A 297 7.00 -9.94 17.46
N LEU A 298 6.29 -9.55 16.39
CA LEU A 298 5.89 -8.17 16.15
C LEU A 298 4.87 -7.66 17.18
N LYS A 299 3.95 -8.51 17.63
CA LYS A 299 2.95 -8.18 18.67
C LYS A 299 3.58 -8.01 20.06
N ALA A 300 4.73 -8.64 20.31
CA ALA A 300 5.44 -8.56 21.58
C ALA A 300 6.35 -7.32 21.71
N ALA A 301 6.59 -6.59 20.61
CA ALA A 301 7.42 -5.38 20.54
C ALA A 301 6.59 -4.09 20.69
#